data_AF-A0A2N5A7F0-F1
#
_entry.id   AF-A0A2N5A7F0-F1
#
_cell.length_a   1.000
_cell.length_b   1.000
_cell.length_c   1.000
_cell.angle_alpha   90.00
_cell.angle_beta   90.00
_cell.angle_gamma   90.00
#
_symmetry.space_group_name_H-M   'P 1'
#
loop_
_entity.id
_entity.type
_entity.pdbx_description
1 polymer ?
#
loop_
_entity_poly.entity_id
_entity_poly.type
_entity_poly.pdbx_seq_one_letter_code
_entity_poly.pdbx_strand_id
1 'polypeptide(L)'
;DNGVSLIFVTHFLDQVYAVSDRITVLRNGSFVGCRETRELPQIELVKMMLGRELDHNALQRAGRTLLSDKPVAAFEGYGKKGTIAPFDLQVRPGEIVGLAGLLGSGRTETAEVIFGIKTADSGKAWIKGKPQTLRSPHQASCLGIGFCPEDRKTDGIIAAASVRENIVLALQAQRGWLRPIPRREQNEIAERFIRQLGIRTPSAEQPIEFLSGGNQQKVLLSRWLLTKPQFLILDEPTRGIDVGAHAEIIRLIETLCADGLALLVISSELEELVGYADRVIIMRDRRQVAEIPLAELSVPAIMNAIAA
;
A
#
# COMPACT_ATOMS: atom_id res chain seq x y z
N ASP A 1 38.05 -17.26 15.66
CA ASP A 1 37.21 -17.88 14.63
C ASP A 1 36.69 -19.23 15.09
N ASN A 2 35.41 -19.31 15.45
CA ASN A 2 34.76 -20.56 15.91
C ASN A 2 34.27 -21.45 14.74
N GLY A 3 34.65 -21.16 13.49
CA GLY A 3 34.32 -22.00 12.32
C GLY A 3 32.83 -22.05 11.97
N VAL A 4 32.04 -21.04 12.35
CA VAL A 4 30.60 -20.99 12.12
C VAL A 4 30.30 -20.15 10.88
N SER A 5 29.49 -20.70 9.97
CA SER A 5 28.95 -19.97 8.81
C SER A 5 27.49 -19.60 9.05
N LEU A 6 27.14 -18.34 8.81
CA LEU A 6 25.77 -17.84 8.90
C LEU A 6 25.21 -17.59 7.50
N ILE A 7 23.97 -18.02 7.25
CA ILE A 7 23.20 -17.60 6.07
C ILE A 7 22.14 -16.63 6.55
N PHE A 8 22.26 -15.37 6.14
CA PHE A 8 21.31 -14.32 6.47
C PHE A 8 20.50 -13.96 5.22
N VAL A 9 19.17 -14.09 5.31
CA VAL A 9 18.25 -13.78 4.21
C VAL A 9 17.53 -12.49 4.54
N THR A 10 17.84 -11.41 3.81
CA THR A 10 17.21 -10.11 3.97
C THR A 10 17.13 -9.37 2.63
N HIS A 11 16.27 -8.35 2.56
CA HIS A 11 16.18 -7.41 1.45
C HIS A 11 16.57 -5.98 1.86
N PHE A 12 16.88 -5.77 3.15
CA PHE A 12 17.37 -4.49 3.66
C PHE A 12 18.85 -4.34 3.33
N LEU A 13 19.16 -3.52 2.32
CA LEU A 13 20.51 -3.39 1.77
C LEU A 13 21.53 -3.01 2.85
N ASP A 14 21.22 -2.03 3.70
CA ASP A 14 22.14 -1.56 4.75
C ASP A 14 22.54 -2.67 5.72
N GLN A 15 21.59 -3.57 6.05
CA GLN A 15 21.88 -4.73 6.89
C GLN A 15 22.79 -5.72 6.17
N VAL A 16 22.57 -5.99 4.88
CA VAL A 16 23.42 -6.88 4.08
C VAL A 16 24.87 -6.40 4.11
N TYR A 17 25.10 -5.11 3.87
CA TYR A 17 26.45 -4.53 3.88
C TYR A 17 27.08 -4.51 5.26
N ALA A 18 26.28 -4.42 6.33
CA ALA A 18 26.78 -4.41 7.70
C ALA A 18 27.21 -5.78 8.23
N VAL A 19 26.61 -6.88 7.76
CA VAL A 19 26.73 -8.20 8.45
C VAL A 19 27.25 -9.34 7.57
N SER A 20 27.47 -9.14 6.27
CA SER A 20 27.82 -10.23 5.35
C SER A 20 29.17 -10.02 4.66
N ASP A 21 29.93 -11.09 4.49
CA ASP A 21 31.17 -11.10 3.69
C ASP A 21 30.89 -11.32 2.20
N ARG A 22 29.80 -12.04 1.89
CA ARG A 22 29.39 -12.42 0.54
C ARG A 22 27.89 -12.29 0.36
N ILE A 23 27.50 -11.78 -0.80
CA ILE A 23 26.11 -11.57 -1.20
C ILE A 23 25.79 -12.52 -2.34
N THR A 24 24.74 -13.33 -2.17
CA THR A 24 24.21 -14.20 -3.22
C THR A 24 22.82 -13.71 -3.61
N VAL A 25 22.63 -13.44 -4.90
CA VAL A 25 21.35 -12.96 -5.44
C VAL A 25 20.64 -14.09 -6.17
N LEU A 26 19.42 -14.38 -5.69
CA LEU A 26 18.45 -15.25 -6.35
C LEU A 26 17.32 -14.36 -6.88
N ARG A 27 16.93 -14.54 -8.14
CA ARG A 27 15.82 -13.80 -8.76
C ARG A 27 14.94 -14.75 -9.55
N ASN A 28 13.63 -14.67 -9.35
CA ASN A 28 12.65 -15.53 -10.03
C ASN A 28 12.94 -17.04 -9.91
N GLY A 29 13.44 -17.48 -8.75
CA GLY A 29 13.80 -18.88 -8.52
C GLY A 29 15.08 -19.34 -9.24
N SER A 30 15.85 -18.42 -9.82
CA SER A 30 17.12 -18.71 -10.50
C SER A 30 18.29 -17.97 -9.86
N PHE A 31 19.48 -18.59 -9.94
CA PHE A 31 20.72 -17.98 -9.48
C PHE A 31 21.17 -16.87 -10.44
N VAL A 32 21.31 -15.65 -9.90
CA VAL A 32 21.80 -14.49 -10.67
C VAL A 32 23.31 -14.34 -10.52
N GLY A 33 23.82 -14.48 -9.30
CA GLY A 33 25.25 -14.37 -9.04
C GLY A 33 25.59 -14.33 -7.56
N CYS A 34 26.88 -14.50 -7.27
CA CYS A 34 27.49 -14.33 -5.95
C CYS A 34 28.68 -13.38 -6.08
N ARG A 35 28.80 -12.43 -5.16
CA ARG A 35 29.88 -11.43 -5.11
C ARG A 35 30.31 -11.22 -3.67
N GLU A 36 31.53 -10.75 -3.47
CA GLU A 36 31.96 -10.27 -2.16
C GLU A 36 31.30 -8.93 -1.85
N THR A 37 30.85 -8.74 -0.60
CA THR A 37 30.13 -7.54 -0.17
C THR A 37 30.92 -6.26 -0.44
N ARG A 38 32.23 -6.31 -0.19
CA ARG A 38 33.18 -5.21 -0.38
C ARG A 38 33.40 -4.81 -1.85
N GLU A 39 33.10 -5.69 -2.80
CA GLU A 39 33.31 -5.48 -4.24
C GLU A 39 32.03 -5.17 -5.00
N LEU A 40 30.87 -5.21 -4.32
CA LEU A 40 29.57 -5.02 -4.96
C LEU A 40 28.97 -3.68 -4.54
N PRO A 41 29.02 -2.63 -5.39
CA PRO A 41 28.30 -1.39 -5.14
C PRO A 41 26.80 -1.65 -4.96
N GLN A 42 26.16 -0.91 -4.04
CA GLN A 42 24.73 -1.05 -3.74
C GLN A 42 23.85 -0.96 -4.98
N ILE A 43 24.19 -0.06 -5.91
CA ILE A 43 23.46 0.09 -7.18
C ILE A 43 23.55 -1.14 -8.07
N GLU A 44 24.69 -1.85 -8.07
CA GLU A 44 24.88 -3.06 -8.86
C GLU A 44 24.15 -4.25 -8.21
N LEU A 45 24.16 -4.34 -6.87
CA LEU A 45 23.34 -5.30 -6.13
C LEU A 45 21.85 -5.13 -6.47
N VAL A 46 21.36 -3.89 -6.46
CA VAL A 46 19.98 -3.56 -6.84
C VAL A 46 19.71 -3.99 -8.29
N LYS A 47 20.62 -3.71 -9.24
CA LYS A 47 20.50 -4.19 -10.64
C LYS A 47 20.44 -5.72 -10.72
N MET A 48 21.25 -6.44 -9.94
CA MET A 48 21.21 -7.90 -9.88
C MET A 48 19.88 -8.41 -9.32
N MET A 49 19.36 -7.79 -8.27
CA MET A 49 18.08 -8.17 -7.64
C MET A 49 16.87 -7.90 -8.54
N LEU A 50 16.89 -6.80 -9.30
CA LEU A 50 15.73 -6.33 -10.08
C LEU A 50 15.76 -6.71 -11.55
N GLY A 51 16.94 -6.95 -12.12
CA GLY A 51 17.11 -7.40 -13.51
C GLY A 51 16.87 -6.36 -14.58
N ARG A 52 16.62 -5.11 -14.22
CA ARG A 52 16.60 -3.93 -15.09
C ARG A 52 17.14 -2.75 -14.31
N GLU A 53 17.75 -1.80 -15.02
CA GLU A 53 18.06 -0.50 -14.47
C GLU A 53 16.75 0.11 -13.96
N LEU A 54 16.64 0.29 -12.64
CA LEU A 54 15.72 1.29 -12.14
C LEU A 54 16.30 2.60 -12.65
N ASP A 55 15.74 3.11 -13.74
CA ASP A 55 15.82 4.52 -14.05
C ASP A 55 15.36 5.23 -12.77
N HIS A 56 16.28 5.87 -12.06
CA HIS A 56 15.92 6.77 -10.95
C HIS A 56 14.95 7.89 -11.40
N ASN A 57 14.79 8.05 -12.72
CA ASN A 57 13.79 8.88 -13.38
C ASN A 57 12.34 8.34 -13.29
N ALA A 58 12.13 7.06 -12.95
CA ALA A 58 10.79 6.48 -12.81
C ALA A 58 10.07 6.97 -11.53
N LEU A 59 10.79 7.55 -10.57
CA LEU A 59 10.26 8.13 -9.33
C LEU A 59 9.97 9.64 -9.45
N GLN A 60 9.98 10.20 -10.66
CA GLN A 60 9.48 11.56 -10.88
C GLN A 60 8.15 11.49 -11.60
N ARG A 61 7.06 11.57 -10.81
CA ARG A 61 5.73 11.80 -11.37
C ARG A 61 5.73 13.15 -12.10
N ALA A 62 5.75 13.10 -13.42
CA ALA A 62 5.69 14.26 -14.29
C ALA A 62 4.30 14.92 -14.23
N GLY A 63 4.10 15.82 -13.26
CA GLY A 63 2.98 16.76 -13.25
C GLY A 63 1.61 16.18 -12.86
N ARG A 64 0.75 17.09 -12.39
CA ARG A 64 -0.57 16.83 -11.79
C ARG A 64 -1.47 15.99 -12.70
N THR A 65 -1.95 14.85 -12.18
CA THR A 65 -3.05 14.07 -12.78
C THR A 65 -4.40 14.36 -12.09
N LEU A 66 -4.57 15.56 -11.53
CA LEU A 66 -5.85 15.95 -10.95
C LEU A 66 -6.90 16.01 -12.07
N LEU A 67 -7.83 15.05 -12.06
CA LEU A 67 -8.91 15.03 -13.05
C LEU A 67 -10.04 16.01 -12.70
N SER A 68 -10.12 16.44 -11.43
CA SER A 68 -11.11 17.40 -10.95
C SER A 68 -10.66 18.04 -9.64
N ASP A 69 -11.08 19.29 -9.41
CA ASP A 69 -10.89 19.99 -8.13
C ASP A 69 -11.84 19.50 -7.03
N LYS A 70 -12.92 18.79 -7.39
CA LYS A 70 -13.92 18.29 -6.43
C LYS A 70 -13.40 17.03 -5.73
N PRO A 71 -13.29 17.01 -4.38
CA PRO A 71 -12.86 15.82 -3.65
C PRO A 71 -13.82 14.63 -3.84
N VAL A 72 -13.28 13.42 -4.00
CA VAL A 72 -14.07 12.19 -3.93
C VAL A 72 -14.41 11.83 -2.49
N ALA A 73 -13.52 12.17 -1.56
CA ALA A 73 -13.68 11.98 -0.13
C ALA A 73 -13.14 13.22 0.59
N ALA A 74 -13.90 13.73 1.55
CA ALA A 74 -13.51 14.83 2.41
C ALA A 74 -13.90 14.54 3.86
N PHE A 75 -13.03 14.90 4.79
CA PHE A 75 -13.16 14.72 6.22
C PHE A 75 -12.77 16.05 6.86
N GLU A 76 -13.65 16.58 7.72
CA GLU A 76 -13.45 17.86 8.41
C GLU A 76 -13.66 17.68 9.91
N GLY A 77 -12.63 18.00 10.70
CA GLY A 77 -12.57 17.77 12.14
C GLY A 77 -12.88 16.33 12.53
N TYR A 78 -12.60 15.38 11.63
CA TYR A 78 -13.01 13.98 11.78
C TYR A 78 -12.09 13.27 12.76
N GLY A 79 -12.64 12.52 13.70
CA GLY A 79 -11.80 11.95 14.75
C GLY A 79 -12.53 10.99 15.67
N LYS A 80 -11.74 10.35 16.54
CA LYS A 80 -12.23 9.39 17.53
C LYS A 80 -11.54 9.60 18.86
N LYS A 81 -12.28 10.09 19.86
CA LYS A 81 -11.75 10.33 21.22
C LYS A 81 -11.01 9.10 21.76
N GLY A 82 -9.78 9.32 22.25
CA GLY A 82 -8.91 8.27 22.79
C GLY A 82 -8.16 7.45 21.73
N THR A 83 -8.46 7.64 20.45
CA THR A 83 -7.83 6.95 19.32
C THR A 83 -7.06 7.92 18.43
N ILE A 84 -7.74 8.89 17.82
CA ILE A 84 -7.15 9.90 16.94
C ILE A 84 -7.81 11.26 17.19
N ALA A 85 -6.99 12.31 17.30
CA ALA A 85 -7.50 13.67 17.38
C ALA A 85 -8.20 14.08 16.08
N PRO A 86 -9.08 15.09 16.10
CA PRO A 86 -9.68 15.65 14.89
C PRO A 86 -8.63 15.99 13.83
N PHE A 87 -8.88 15.55 12.59
CA PHE A 87 -8.04 15.82 11.43
C PHE A 87 -8.89 16.24 10.23
N ASP A 88 -8.24 16.88 9.27
CA ASP A 88 -8.82 17.33 8.01
C ASP A 88 -8.12 16.60 6.85
N LEU A 89 -8.92 16.03 5.95
CA LEU A 89 -8.41 15.32 4.77
C LEU A 89 -9.35 15.56 3.60
N GLN A 90 -8.80 15.87 2.43
CA GLN A 90 -9.53 15.88 1.17
C GLN A 90 -8.73 15.11 0.13
N VAL A 91 -9.36 14.25 -0.63
CA VAL A 91 -8.65 13.51 -1.69
C VAL A 91 -9.44 13.65 -2.98
N ARG A 92 -8.77 14.11 -4.03
CA ARG A 92 -9.34 14.35 -5.35
C ARG A 92 -9.11 13.16 -6.28
N PRO A 93 -9.90 13.02 -7.37
CA PRO A 93 -9.66 11.97 -8.35
C PRO A 93 -8.27 12.13 -8.99
N GLY A 94 -7.50 11.05 -9.01
CA GLY A 94 -6.13 11.04 -9.52
C GLY A 94 -5.11 11.76 -8.62
N GLU A 95 -5.43 11.93 -7.33
CA GLU A 95 -4.52 12.46 -6.31
C GLU A 95 -3.99 11.33 -5.42
N ILE A 96 -2.69 11.35 -5.13
CA ILE A 96 -2.07 10.57 -4.07
C ILE A 96 -1.75 11.51 -2.91
N VAL A 97 -2.45 11.33 -1.80
CA VAL A 97 -2.10 11.96 -0.53
C VAL A 97 -1.26 10.98 0.28
N GLY A 98 -0.04 11.37 0.62
CA GLY A 98 0.80 10.63 1.54
C GLY A 98 0.43 10.90 3.00
N LEU A 99 0.58 9.91 3.87
CA LEU A 99 0.45 10.05 5.32
C LEU A 99 1.73 9.54 5.99
N ALA A 100 2.52 10.46 6.54
CA ALA A 100 3.79 10.16 7.17
C ALA A 100 3.75 10.43 8.68
N GLY A 101 4.69 9.84 9.42
CA GLY A 101 4.78 9.95 10.88
C GLY A 101 5.51 8.76 11.48
N LEU A 102 6.01 8.90 12.70
CA LEU A 102 6.69 7.80 13.40
C LEU A 102 5.72 6.69 13.80
N LEU A 103 6.26 5.54 14.21
CA LEU A 103 5.45 4.47 14.80
C LEU A 103 4.63 5.01 15.98
N GLY A 104 3.33 4.69 16.00
CA GLY A 104 2.40 5.18 17.03
C GLY A 104 1.90 6.62 16.83
N SER A 105 2.27 7.29 15.73
CA SER A 105 1.79 8.64 15.40
C SER A 105 0.30 8.74 15.06
N GLY A 106 -0.40 7.61 14.88
CA GLY A 106 -1.84 7.58 14.57
C GLY A 106 -2.16 7.33 13.09
N ARG A 107 -1.20 6.92 12.25
CA ARG A 107 -1.41 6.73 10.81
C ARG A 107 -2.46 5.65 10.52
N THR A 108 -2.26 4.45 11.02
CA THR A 108 -3.21 3.33 10.87
C THR A 108 -4.55 3.64 11.52
N GLU A 109 -4.55 4.26 12.72
CA GLU A 109 -5.79 4.69 13.37
C GLU A 109 -6.58 5.70 12.54
N THR A 110 -5.91 6.57 11.79
CA THR A 110 -6.55 7.51 10.85
C THR A 110 -7.25 6.74 9.75
N ALA A 111 -6.58 5.76 9.12
CA ALA A 111 -7.19 4.90 8.10
C ALA A 111 -8.38 4.08 8.63
N GLU A 112 -8.26 3.49 9.82
CA GLU A 112 -9.32 2.72 10.45
C GLU A 112 -10.58 3.56 10.74
N VAL A 113 -10.38 4.82 11.15
CA VAL A 113 -11.48 5.76 11.39
C VAL A 113 -12.14 6.19 10.08
N ILE A 114 -11.35 6.46 9.04
CA ILE A 114 -11.85 6.76 7.69
C ILE A 114 -12.65 5.58 7.13
N PHE A 115 -12.16 4.35 7.30
CA PHE A 115 -12.82 3.16 6.77
C PHE A 115 -13.99 2.67 7.64
N GLY A 116 -14.21 3.28 8.80
CA GLY A 116 -15.31 2.94 9.71
C GLY A 116 -15.08 1.64 10.50
N ILE A 117 -13.84 1.14 10.59
CA ILE A 117 -13.45 0.08 11.55
C ILE A 117 -13.61 0.63 12.98
N LYS A 118 -13.13 1.86 13.20
CA LYS A 118 -13.38 2.63 14.42
C LYS A 118 -14.35 3.76 14.08
N THR A 119 -15.55 3.73 14.64
CA THR A 119 -16.56 4.75 14.35
C THR A 119 -16.14 6.11 14.93
N ALA A 120 -16.05 7.12 14.08
CA ALA A 120 -15.79 8.50 14.49
C ALA A 120 -16.86 9.03 15.46
N ASP A 121 -16.46 9.87 16.39
CA ASP A 121 -17.35 10.58 17.33
C ASP A 121 -17.28 12.11 17.20
N SER A 122 -16.52 12.60 16.21
CA SER A 122 -16.38 14.01 15.89
C SER A 122 -16.23 14.23 14.39
N GLY A 123 -16.52 15.46 13.96
CA GLY A 123 -16.36 15.90 12.57
C GLY A 123 -17.44 15.43 11.61
N LYS A 124 -17.17 15.65 10.32
CA LYS A 124 -18.06 15.34 9.21
C LYS A 124 -17.27 14.67 8.09
N ALA A 125 -17.92 13.74 7.40
CA ALA A 125 -17.39 13.09 6.21
C ALA A 125 -18.31 13.34 5.01
N TRP A 126 -17.72 13.56 3.85
CA TRP A 126 -18.43 13.63 2.57
C TRP A 126 -17.80 12.65 1.60
N ILE A 127 -18.61 11.77 1.04
CA ILE A 127 -18.20 10.83 -0.02
C ILE A 127 -19.01 11.15 -1.26
N LYS A 128 -18.33 11.41 -2.38
CA LYS A 128 -18.95 11.86 -3.65
C LYS A 128 -19.81 13.11 -3.45
N GLY A 129 -19.33 14.05 -2.62
CA GLY A 129 -20.01 15.30 -2.29
C GLY A 129 -21.25 15.16 -1.40
N LYS A 130 -21.61 13.96 -0.94
CA LYS A 130 -22.76 13.73 -0.06
C LYS A 130 -22.30 13.50 1.38
N PRO A 131 -22.92 14.15 2.39
CA PRO A 131 -22.57 13.88 3.78
C PRO A 131 -22.85 12.42 4.12
N GLN A 132 -21.89 11.77 4.81
CA GLN A 132 -21.97 10.38 5.22
C GLN A 132 -21.62 10.24 6.71
N THR A 133 -22.15 9.20 7.34
CA THR A 133 -21.70 8.72 8.65
C THR A 133 -21.19 7.30 8.46
N LEU A 134 -19.87 7.11 8.51
CA LEU A 134 -19.21 5.84 8.26
C LEU A 134 -19.19 5.01 9.56
N ARG A 135 -20.14 4.08 9.68
CA ARG A 135 -20.34 3.28 10.90
C ARG A 135 -19.76 1.87 10.80
N SER A 136 -19.40 1.41 9.60
CA SER A 136 -18.83 0.09 9.40
C SER A 136 -17.98 -0.01 8.13
N PRO A 137 -17.02 -0.95 8.08
CA PRO A 137 -16.26 -1.26 6.87
C PRO A 137 -17.13 -1.62 5.66
N HIS A 138 -18.23 -2.36 5.90
CA HIS A 138 -19.18 -2.72 4.85
C HIS A 138 -19.81 -1.46 4.23
N GLN A 139 -20.23 -0.50 5.05
CA GLN A 139 -20.81 0.75 4.56
C GLN A 139 -19.79 1.57 3.76
N ALA A 140 -18.56 1.71 4.27
CA ALA A 140 -17.48 2.41 3.57
C ALA A 140 -17.19 1.77 2.21
N SER A 141 -17.12 0.43 2.17
CA SER A 141 -16.96 -0.35 0.94
C SER A 141 -18.08 -0.08 -0.07
N CYS A 142 -19.35 -0.16 0.34
CA CYS A 142 -20.48 0.14 -0.55
C CYS A 142 -20.53 1.60 -1.03
N LEU A 143 -19.95 2.54 -0.26
CA LEU A 143 -19.79 3.94 -0.68
C LEU A 143 -18.63 4.16 -1.66
N GLY A 144 -17.78 3.14 -1.84
CA GLY A 144 -16.67 3.13 -2.79
C GLY A 144 -15.32 3.46 -2.18
N ILE A 145 -15.14 3.18 -0.89
CA ILE A 145 -13.85 3.25 -0.19
C ILE A 145 -13.27 1.85 -0.12
N GLY A 146 -12.02 1.66 -0.53
CA GLY A 146 -11.25 0.43 -0.29
C GLY A 146 -10.18 0.64 0.77
N PHE A 147 -9.77 -0.42 1.47
CA PHE A 147 -8.73 -0.33 2.50
C PHE A 147 -7.82 -1.56 2.53
N CYS A 148 -6.55 -1.38 2.20
CA CYS A 148 -5.50 -2.38 2.39
C CYS A 148 -4.77 -2.10 3.72
N PRO A 149 -4.87 -2.99 4.73
CA PRO A 149 -4.22 -2.79 6.02
C PRO A 149 -2.70 -3.05 6.00
N GLU A 150 -2.01 -2.53 7.02
CA GLU A 150 -0.56 -2.68 7.25
C GLU A 150 -0.13 -4.14 7.42
N ASP A 151 -0.75 -4.88 8.36
CA ASP A 151 -0.47 -6.30 8.52
C ASP A 151 -1.32 -7.13 7.56
N ARG A 152 -0.75 -7.36 6.38
CA ARG A 152 -1.33 -8.22 5.36
C ARG A 152 -1.68 -9.61 5.90
N LYS A 153 -0.88 -10.21 6.79
CA LYS A 153 -1.05 -11.61 7.19
C LYS A 153 -2.19 -11.79 8.18
N THR A 154 -2.32 -10.86 9.13
CA THR A 154 -3.37 -10.95 10.17
C THR A 154 -4.67 -10.30 9.72
N ASP A 155 -4.59 -9.13 9.08
CA ASP A 155 -5.76 -8.28 8.83
C ASP A 155 -6.12 -8.21 7.33
N GLY A 156 -5.19 -8.58 6.46
CA GLY A 156 -5.36 -8.53 5.01
C GLY A 156 -5.92 -9.82 4.39
N ILE A 157 -5.22 -10.95 4.52
CA ILE A 157 -5.52 -12.19 3.78
C ILE A 157 -6.17 -13.25 4.67
N ILE A 158 -7.00 -14.10 4.05
CA ILE A 158 -7.42 -15.35 4.68
C ILE A 158 -6.44 -16.42 4.20
N ALA A 159 -5.40 -16.69 5.01
CA ALA A 159 -4.22 -17.48 4.67
C ALA A 159 -4.54 -18.85 4.02
N ALA A 160 -5.44 -19.61 4.65
CA ALA A 160 -5.83 -20.93 4.19
C ALA A 160 -6.78 -20.92 2.98
N ALA A 161 -7.39 -19.76 2.66
CA ALA A 161 -8.29 -19.65 1.51
C ALA A 161 -7.51 -19.50 0.20
N SER A 162 -8.14 -19.92 -0.87
CA SER A 162 -7.56 -19.83 -2.21
C SER A 162 -7.34 -18.38 -2.66
N VAL A 163 -6.47 -18.19 -3.64
CA VAL A 163 -6.31 -16.89 -4.33
C VAL A 163 -7.67 -16.37 -4.78
N ARG A 164 -8.48 -17.18 -5.49
CA ARG A 164 -9.81 -16.77 -5.94
C ARG A 164 -10.70 -16.27 -4.81
N GLU A 165 -10.79 -17.03 -3.72
CA GLU A 165 -11.63 -16.68 -2.56
C GLU A 165 -11.18 -15.36 -1.95
N ASN A 166 -9.87 -15.13 -1.84
CA ASN A 166 -9.33 -13.87 -1.40
C ASN A 166 -9.66 -12.71 -2.35
N ILE A 167 -9.65 -12.91 -3.68
CA ILE A 167 -10.00 -11.88 -4.68
C ILE A 167 -11.48 -11.49 -4.56
N VAL A 168 -12.40 -12.45 -4.50
CA VAL A 168 -13.85 -12.15 -4.57
C VAL A 168 -14.45 -11.67 -3.26
N LEU A 169 -13.70 -11.77 -2.15
CA LEU A 169 -14.21 -11.59 -0.79
C LEU A 169 -14.92 -10.25 -0.56
N ALA A 170 -14.32 -9.13 -0.95
CA ALA A 170 -14.91 -7.81 -0.71
C ALA A 170 -16.20 -7.61 -1.51
N LEU A 171 -16.24 -8.06 -2.77
CA LEU A 171 -17.46 -8.00 -3.59
C LEU A 171 -18.55 -8.91 -3.02
N GLN A 172 -18.18 -10.11 -2.54
CA GLN A 172 -19.13 -11.01 -1.89
C GLN A 172 -19.70 -10.38 -0.61
N ALA A 173 -18.88 -9.68 0.17
CA ALA A 173 -19.31 -8.96 1.36
C ALA A 173 -20.32 -7.85 1.03
N GLN A 174 -20.08 -7.06 -0.03
CA GLN A 174 -21.04 -6.04 -0.50
C GLN A 174 -22.38 -6.63 -0.96
N ARG A 175 -22.34 -7.81 -1.59
CA ARG A 175 -23.55 -8.53 -2.04
C ARG A 175 -24.33 -9.16 -0.88
N GLY A 176 -23.65 -9.44 0.23
CA GLY A 176 -24.17 -10.17 1.37
C GLY A 176 -24.30 -11.67 1.12
N TRP A 177 -24.54 -12.42 2.20
CA TRP A 177 -24.62 -13.89 2.20
C TRP A 177 -25.81 -14.46 1.40
N LEU A 178 -26.88 -13.68 1.22
CA LEU A 178 -28.07 -14.08 0.46
C LEU A 178 -27.89 -14.04 -1.07
N ARG A 179 -26.79 -13.46 -1.57
CA ARG A 179 -26.52 -13.31 -3.00
C ARG A 179 -25.10 -13.80 -3.35
N PRO A 180 -24.80 -15.10 -3.17
CA PRO A 180 -23.49 -15.64 -3.47
C PRO A 180 -23.12 -15.42 -4.94
N ILE A 181 -21.85 -15.12 -5.19
CA ILE A 181 -21.27 -15.05 -6.53
C ILE A 181 -21.13 -16.50 -7.03
N PRO A 182 -21.72 -16.87 -8.18
CA PRO A 182 -21.58 -18.20 -8.74
C PRO A 182 -20.10 -18.57 -8.95
N ARG A 183 -19.74 -19.84 -8.72
CA ARG A 183 -18.34 -20.32 -8.84
C ARG A 183 -17.70 -19.99 -10.19
N ARG A 184 -18.46 -20.09 -11.28
CA ARG A 184 -18.01 -19.74 -12.63
C ARG A 184 -17.62 -18.26 -12.73
N GLU A 185 -18.46 -17.36 -12.22
CA GLU A 185 -18.17 -15.91 -12.19
C GLU A 185 -16.95 -15.62 -11.30
N GLN A 186 -16.81 -16.31 -10.16
CA GLN A 186 -15.62 -16.15 -9.31
C GLN A 186 -14.32 -16.54 -10.05
N ASN A 187 -14.35 -17.65 -10.80
CA ASN A 187 -13.18 -18.11 -11.57
C ASN A 187 -12.81 -17.10 -12.67
N GLU A 188 -13.80 -16.61 -13.43
CA GLU A 188 -13.60 -15.60 -14.48
C GLU A 188 -13.01 -14.30 -13.91
N ILE A 189 -13.50 -13.86 -12.74
CA ILE A 189 -12.97 -12.70 -12.02
C ILE A 189 -11.51 -12.92 -11.60
N ALA A 190 -11.21 -14.07 -10.98
CA ALA A 190 -9.88 -14.36 -10.47
C ALA A 190 -8.87 -14.44 -11.62
N GLU A 191 -9.18 -15.15 -12.70
CA GLU A 191 -8.32 -15.24 -13.87
C GLU A 191 -8.02 -13.86 -14.49
N ARG A 192 -9.05 -13.00 -14.57
CA ARG A 192 -8.88 -11.63 -15.07
C ARG A 192 -7.87 -10.85 -14.22
N PHE A 193 -8.03 -10.84 -12.90
CA PHE A 193 -7.14 -10.10 -12.00
C PHE A 193 -5.74 -10.71 -11.88
N ILE A 194 -5.64 -12.05 -11.94
CA ILE A 194 -4.34 -12.76 -11.99
C ILE A 194 -3.54 -12.28 -13.21
N ARG A 195 -4.17 -12.19 -14.39
CA ARG A 195 -3.52 -11.67 -15.60
C ARG A 195 -3.23 -10.17 -15.51
N GLN A 196 -4.23 -9.35 -15.14
CA GLN A 196 -4.09 -7.90 -15.12
C GLN A 196 -3.01 -7.39 -14.18
N LEU A 197 -2.86 -8.00 -13.00
CA LEU A 197 -1.86 -7.58 -12.00
C LEU A 197 -0.57 -8.41 -12.06
N GLY A 198 -0.49 -9.40 -12.96
CA GLY A 198 0.66 -10.31 -13.04
C GLY A 198 0.91 -11.06 -11.73
N ILE A 199 -0.16 -11.62 -11.15
CA ILE A 199 -0.06 -12.46 -9.94
C ILE A 199 0.55 -13.80 -10.34
N ARG A 200 1.73 -14.11 -9.82
CA ARG A 200 2.42 -15.38 -10.05
C ARG A 200 1.87 -16.42 -9.08
N THR A 201 0.96 -17.25 -9.57
CA THR A 201 0.39 -18.38 -8.83
C THR A 201 0.26 -19.59 -9.76
N PRO A 202 0.45 -20.84 -9.29
CA PRO A 202 0.20 -22.04 -10.09
C PRO A 202 -1.27 -22.18 -10.53
N SER A 203 -2.20 -21.70 -9.68
CA SER A 203 -3.64 -21.78 -9.92
C SER A 203 -4.39 -20.75 -9.06
N ALA A 204 -5.60 -20.39 -9.45
CA ALA A 204 -6.51 -19.60 -8.63
C ALA A 204 -6.98 -20.36 -7.37
N GLU A 205 -6.83 -21.70 -7.33
CA GLU A 205 -7.13 -22.54 -6.17
C GLU A 205 -6.00 -22.63 -5.15
N GLN A 206 -4.79 -22.14 -5.47
CA GLN A 206 -3.66 -22.19 -4.54
C GLN A 206 -4.02 -21.42 -3.25
N PRO A 207 -3.84 -22.01 -2.06
CA PRO A 207 -3.94 -21.27 -0.81
C PRO A 207 -2.96 -20.10 -0.82
N ILE A 208 -3.45 -18.90 -0.50
CA ILE A 208 -2.70 -17.65 -0.65
C ILE A 208 -1.45 -17.59 0.24
N GLU A 209 -1.45 -18.31 1.36
CA GLU A 209 -0.31 -18.37 2.29
C GLU A 209 0.99 -18.87 1.65
N PHE A 210 0.89 -19.68 0.58
CA PHE A 210 2.05 -20.21 -0.14
C PHE A 210 2.61 -19.27 -1.21
N LEU A 211 1.96 -18.13 -1.47
CA LEU A 211 2.49 -17.11 -2.37
C LEU A 211 3.53 -16.22 -1.66
N SER A 212 4.48 -15.70 -2.42
CA SER A 212 5.41 -14.66 -1.95
C SER A 212 4.64 -13.41 -1.49
N GLY A 213 5.20 -12.63 -0.56
CA GLY A 213 4.57 -11.41 -0.04
C GLY A 213 4.07 -10.43 -1.12
N GLY A 214 4.84 -10.18 -2.17
CA GLY A 214 4.42 -9.32 -3.28
C GLY A 214 3.16 -9.81 -4.01
N ASN A 215 3.07 -11.12 -4.26
CA ASN A 215 1.90 -11.72 -4.88
C ASN A 215 0.68 -11.71 -3.95
N GLN A 216 0.88 -11.92 -2.65
CA GLN A 216 -0.18 -11.75 -1.66
C GLN A 216 -0.71 -10.30 -1.65
N GLN A 217 0.18 -9.30 -1.75
CA GLN A 217 -0.18 -7.89 -1.81
C GLN A 217 -1.00 -7.57 -3.07
N LYS A 218 -0.60 -8.09 -4.24
CA LYS A 218 -1.36 -7.94 -5.49
C LYS A 218 -2.75 -8.57 -5.39
N VAL A 219 -2.87 -9.73 -4.75
CA VAL A 219 -4.19 -10.36 -4.51
C VAL A 219 -5.04 -9.48 -3.60
N LEU A 220 -4.48 -8.95 -2.51
CA LEU A 220 -5.18 -8.02 -1.61
C LEU A 220 -5.64 -6.76 -2.33
N LEU A 221 -4.79 -6.16 -3.18
CA LEU A 221 -5.18 -5.03 -4.02
C LEU A 221 -6.32 -5.39 -4.97
N SER A 222 -6.22 -6.53 -5.66
CA SER A 222 -7.26 -6.98 -6.60
C SER A 222 -8.63 -7.15 -5.94
N ARG A 223 -8.66 -7.57 -4.67
CA ARG A 223 -9.90 -7.70 -3.89
C ARG A 223 -10.63 -6.38 -3.79
N TRP A 224 -9.90 -5.31 -3.48
CA TRP A 224 -10.48 -3.98 -3.38
C TRP A 224 -10.78 -3.40 -4.75
N LEU A 225 -9.91 -3.55 -5.73
CA LEU A 225 -10.14 -3.08 -7.11
C LEU A 225 -11.38 -3.71 -7.76
N LEU A 226 -11.69 -4.97 -7.44
CA LEU A 226 -12.91 -5.64 -7.88
C LEU A 226 -14.19 -4.88 -7.47
N THR A 227 -14.16 -4.18 -6.32
CA THR A 227 -15.29 -3.37 -5.85
C THR A 227 -15.45 -2.03 -6.57
N LYS A 228 -14.54 -1.70 -7.50
CA LYS A 228 -14.49 -0.44 -8.25
C LYS A 228 -14.53 0.80 -7.32
N PRO A 229 -13.57 0.90 -6.38
CA PRO A 229 -13.52 2.02 -5.44
C PRO A 229 -13.22 3.32 -6.19
N GLN A 230 -13.64 4.44 -5.62
CA GLN A 230 -13.22 5.77 -6.05
C GLN A 230 -12.14 6.35 -5.13
N PHE A 231 -12.03 5.82 -3.91
CA PHE A 231 -11.02 6.16 -2.94
C PHE A 231 -10.42 4.87 -2.36
N LEU A 232 -9.10 4.72 -2.43
CA LEU A 232 -8.40 3.54 -1.92
C LEU A 232 -7.34 3.98 -0.91
N ILE A 233 -7.39 3.38 0.27
CA ILE A 233 -6.44 3.60 1.36
C ILE A 233 -5.46 2.43 1.36
N LEU A 234 -4.18 2.73 1.32
CA LEU A 234 -3.08 1.77 1.29
C LEU A 234 -2.20 2.01 2.51
N ASP A 235 -2.26 1.10 3.48
CA ASP A 235 -1.44 1.19 4.69
C ASP A 235 -0.20 0.30 4.55
N GLU A 236 0.97 0.92 4.54
CA GLU A 236 2.30 0.32 4.35
C GLU A 236 2.31 -0.72 3.19
N PRO A 237 1.90 -0.32 1.96
CA PRO A 237 1.62 -1.26 0.87
C PRO A 237 2.83 -2.06 0.39
N THR A 238 4.04 -1.60 0.71
CA THR A 238 5.33 -2.18 0.33
C THR A 238 5.98 -2.95 1.48
N ARG A 239 5.31 -3.10 2.62
CA ARG A 239 5.88 -3.76 3.80
C ARG A 239 6.07 -5.26 3.61
N GLY A 240 7.29 -5.71 3.88
CA GLY A 240 7.64 -7.13 3.91
C GLY A 240 7.52 -7.82 2.56
N ILE A 241 7.77 -7.09 1.47
CA ILE A 241 7.90 -7.62 0.10
C ILE A 241 9.32 -7.35 -0.41
N ASP A 242 9.79 -8.17 -1.35
CA ASP A 242 11.12 -7.99 -1.94
C ASP A 242 11.20 -6.73 -2.83
N VAL A 243 12.41 -6.26 -3.11
CA VAL A 243 12.65 -5.03 -3.89
C VAL A 243 12.00 -5.09 -5.29
N GLY A 244 11.92 -6.28 -5.90
CA GLY A 244 11.30 -6.47 -7.21
C GLY A 244 9.78 -6.28 -7.15
N ALA A 245 9.15 -6.98 -6.21
CA ALA A 245 7.73 -6.80 -5.93
C ALA A 245 7.39 -5.37 -5.50
N HIS A 246 8.27 -4.73 -4.73
CA HIS A 246 8.13 -3.34 -4.32
C HIS A 246 7.98 -2.42 -5.54
N ALA A 247 8.92 -2.44 -6.48
CA ALA A 247 8.83 -1.61 -7.68
C ALA A 247 7.55 -1.91 -8.52
N GLU A 248 7.11 -3.17 -8.57
CA GLU A 248 5.86 -3.54 -9.25
C GLU A 248 4.62 -2.96 -8.55
N ILE A 249 4.59 -2.93 -7.21
CA ILE A 249 3.48 -2.35 -6.44
C ILE A 249 3.44 -0.82 -6.61
N ILE A 250 4.57 -0.12 -6.56
CA ILE A 250 4.60 1.33 -6.77
C ILE A 250 4.07 1.70 -8.16
N ARG A 251 4.54 1.02 -9.21
CA ARG A 251 4.03 1.26 -10.58
C ARG A 251 2.53 1.02 -10.70
N LEU A 252 2.01 0.01 -9.99
CA LEU A 252 0.58 -0.25 -9.95
C LEU A 252 -0.17 0.90 -9.28
N ILE A 253 0.31 1.41 -8.14
CA ILE A 253 -0.28 2.57 -7.44
C ILE A 253 -0.30 3.79 -8.36
N GLU A 254 0.81 4.10 -9.03
CA GLU A 254 0.91 5.20 -9.99
C GLU A 254 -0.06 5.04 -11.15
N THR A 255 -0.17 3.82 -11.71
CA THR A 255 -1.12 3.53 -12.81
C THR A 255 -2.56 3.73 -12.36
N LEU A 256 -2.93 3.19 -11.19
CA LEU A 256 -4.27 3.36 -10.63
C LEU A 256 -4.62 4.84 -10.40
N CYS A 257 -3.65 5.62 -9.92
CA CYS A 257 -3.79 7.05 -9.78
C CYS A 257 -3.97 7.74 -11.14
N ALA A 258 -3.17 7.38 -12.14
CA ALA A 258 -3.24 7.92 -13.49
C ALA A 258 -4.62 7.66 -14.14
N ASP A 259 -5.22 6.51 -13.83
CA ASP A 259 -6.58 6.14 -14.23
C ASP A 259 -7.68 6.86 -13.43
N GLY A 260 -7.31 7.76 -12.51
CA GLY A 260 -8.23 8.64 -11.78
C GLY A 260 -8.65 8.16 -10.40
N LEU A 261 -8.08 7.05 -9.90
CA LEU A 261 -8.34 6.60 -8.53
C LEU A 261 -7.73 7.59 -7.53
N ALA A 262 -8.50 7.97 -6.51
CA ALA A 262 -7.98 8.75 -5.40
C ALA A 262 -7.32 7.83 -4.38
N LEU A 263 -6.13 8.20 -3.89
CA LEU A 263 -5.32 7.34 -3.04
C LEU A 263 -4.88 8.07 -1.77
N LEU A 264 -5.02 7.39 -0.63
CA LEU A 264 -4.32 7.72 0.61
C LEU A 264 -3.26 6.65 0.82
N VAL A 265 -1.98 7.01 0.77
CA VAL A 265 -0.87 6.07 0.94
C VAL A 265 -0.16 6.39 2.24
N ILE A 266 -0.16 5.43 3.15
CA ILE A 266 0.57 5.48 4.41
C ILE A 266 1.86 4.70 4.20
N SER A 267 3.00 5.33 4.47
CA SER A 267 4.30 4.65 4.41
C SER A 267 5.23 5.19 5.49
N SER A 268 6.06 4.29 6.01
CA SER A 268 7.22 4.61 6.86
C SER A 268 8.47 4.92 6.04
N GLU A 269 8.50 4.51 4.77
CA GLU A 269 9.58 4.80 3.83
C GLU A 269 9.32 6.17 3.16
N LEU A 270 10.00 7.21 3.65
CA LEU A 270 9.70 8.59 3.26
C LEU A 270 10.05 8.87 1.79
N GLU A 271 11.09 8.21 1.30
CA GLU A 271 11.55 8.27 -0.09
C GLU A 271 10.45 7.83 -1.06
N GLU A 272 9.63 6.83 -0.68
CA GLU A 272 8.49 6.40 -1.47
C GLU A 272 7.47 7.54 -1.61
N LEU A 273 7.07 8.15 -0.48
CA LEU A 273 6.07 9.22 -0.47
C LEU A 273 6.54 10.43 -1.28
N VAL A 274 7.82 10.80 -1.16
CA VAL A 274 8.42 11.90 -1.93
C VAL A 274 8.44 11.60 -3.43
N GLY A 275 8.55 10.32 -3.82
CA GLY A 275 8.59 9.91 -5.23
C GLY A 275 7.26 10.08 -5.99
N TYR A 276 6.12 9.85 -5.35
CA TYR A 276 4.83 9.80 -6.08
C TYR A 276 3.65 10.58 -5.45
N ALA A 277 3.76 11.06 -4.21
CA ALA A 277 2.67 11.78 -3.57
C ALA A 277 2.53 13.22 -4.09
N ASP A 278 1.30 13.71 -4.22
CA ASP A 278 0.99 15.10 -4.59
C ASP A 278 1.09 16.06 -3.38
N ARG A 279 1.00 15.51 -2.17
CA ARG A 279 1.20 16.18 -0.89
C ARG A 279 1.28 15.15 0.21
N VAL A 280 1.90 15.51 1.34
CA VAL A 280 2.04 14.60 2.49
C VAL A 280 1.50 15.26 3.74
N ILE A 281 0.58 14.57 4.42
CA ILE A 281 0.07 14.94 5.74
C ILE A 281 0.98 14.30 6.79
N ILE A 282 1.38 15.09 7.78
CA ILE A 282 2.28 14.66 8.86
C ILE A 282 1.48 14.40 10.13
N MET A 283 1.64 13.20 10.65
CA MET A 283 1.03 12.74 11.89
C MET A 283 2.09 12.67 13.00
N ARG A 284 1.73 13.16 14.19
CA ARG A 284 2.53 13.03 15.41
C ARG A 284 1.61 12.96 16.63
N ASP A 285 1.88 12.04 17.54
CA ASP A 285 1.11 11.85 18.77
C ASP A 285 -0.42 11.83 18.55
N ARG A 286 -0.85 11.11 17.51
CA ARG A 286 -2.26 10.97 17.11
C ARG A 286 -2.93 12.27 16.70
N ARG A 287 -2.14 13.24 16.20
CA ARG A 287 -2.60 14.53 15.68
C ARG A 287 -2.01 14.79 14.30
N GLN A 288 -2.80 15.41 13.44
CA GLN A 288 -2.29 16.05 12.23
C GLN A 288 -1.56 17.33 12.64
N VAL A 289 -0.26 17.41 12.35
CA VAL A 289 0.59 18.55 12.75
C VAL A 289 0.99 19.44 11.59
N ALA A 290 1.06 18.89 10.38
CA ALA A 290 1.41 19.65 9.18
C ALA A 290 0.86 18.97 7.93
N GLU A 291 0.87 19.74 6.85
CA GLU A 291 0.67 19.25 5.49
C GLU A 291 1.72 19.90 4.60
N ILE A 292 2.48 19.09 3.87
CA ILE A 292 3.56 19.53 3.01
C ILE A 292 3.10 19.39 1.54
N PRO A 293 2.97 20.49 0.80
CA PRO A 293 2.59 20.44 -0.62
C PRO A 293 3.76 19.93 -1.48
N LEU A 294 3.47 19.39 -2.67
CA LEU A 294 4.48 18.88 -3.62
C LEU A 294 5.68 19.82 -3.83
N ALA A 295 5.44 21.14 -3.90
CA ALA A 295 6.49 22.13 -4.17
C ALA A 295 7.58 22.19 -3.09
N GLU A 296 7.25 21.77 -1.87
CA GLU A 296 8.15 21.78 -0.70
C GLU A 296 8.47 20.34 -0.24
N LEU A 297 7.91 19.34 -0.93
CA LEU A 297 7.97 17.95 -0.52
C LEU A 297 9.39 17.40 -0.67
N SER A 298 10.00 17.07 0.45
CA SER A 298 11.32 16.44 0.52
C SER A 298 11.44 15.63 1.82
N VAL A 299 12.33 14.63 1.83
CA VAL A 299 12.60 13.84 3.04
C VAL A 299 13.01 14.74 4.22
N PRO A 300 13.92 15.72 4.08
CA PRO A 300 14.25 16.63 5.18
C PRO A 300 13.06 17.46 5.67
N ALA A 301 12.18 17.93 4.77
CA ALA A 301 10.99 18.69 5.16
C ALA A 301 10.03 17.84 6.00
N ILE A 302 9.79 16.59 5.59
CA ILE A 302 8.98 15.63 6.34
C ILE A 302 9.60 15.38 7.74
N MET A 303 10.90 15.10 7.79
CA MET A 303 11.60 14.83 9.05
C MET A 303 11.57 16.01 10.01
N ASN A 304 11.75 17.24 9.51
CA ASN A 304 11.65 18.44 10.31
C ASN A 304 10.24 18.65 10.86
N ALA A 305 9.19 18.40 10.06
CA ALA A 305 7.80 18.50 10.50
C ALA A 305 7.42 17.42 11.54
N ILE A 306 8.05 16.24 11.49
CA ILE A 306 7.89 15.20 12.52
C ILE A 306 8.58 15.62 13.84
N ALA A 307 9.73 16.28 13.75
CA ALA A 307 10.53 16.68 14.92
C ALA A 307 10.01 17.95 15.62
N ALA A 308 9.38 18.88 14.89
CA ALA A 308 8.90 20.18 15.37
C ALA A 308 7.59 20.06 16.14
#